data_AF-A0A1W9V2B2-F1
#
_entry.id   AF-A0A1W9V2B2-F1
#
_cell.length_a   1.000
_cell.length_b   1.000
_cell.length_c   1.000
_cell.angle_alpha   90.00
_cell.angle_beta   90.00
_cell.angle_gamma   90.00
#
_symmetry.space_group_name_H-M   'P 1'
#
loop_
_entity.id
_entity.type
_entity.pdbx_description
1 polymer ?
#
loop_
_entity_poly.entity_id
_entity_poly.type
_entity_poly.pdbx_seq_one_letter_code
_entity_poly.pdbx_strand_id
1 'polypeptide(L)' 'MKQSKASSLVEMQQSVSDVEYMKGFDRYCFNIKGNDYRLIARITWGITVFVIEILTHAEYTVKYVRRKK' A
#
# COMPACT_ATOMS: atom_id res chain seq x y z
N MET A 1 1.25 17.79 -14.52
CA MET A 1 1.23 16.49 -13.81
C MET A 1 0.18 15.62 -14.46
N LYS A 2 0.54 14.47 -15.05
CA LYS A 2 -0.42 13.56 -15.68
C LYS A 2 -1.23 12.89 -14.55
N GLN A 3 -2.50 13.24 -14.39
CA GLN A 3 -3.39 12.51 -13.49
C GLN A 3 -3.70 11.15 -14.11
N SER A 4 -3.02 10.10 -13.65
CA SER A 4 -3.40 8.72 -13.96
C SER A 4 -4.60 8.35 -13.08
N LYS A 5 -5.78 8.18 -13.69
CA LYS A 5 -6.88 7.45 -13.04
C LYS A 5 -6.49 5.98 -12.98
N ALA A 6 -6.15 5.47 -11.80
CA ALA A 6 -6.01 4.03 -11.59
C ALA A 6 -7.41 3.44 -11.38
N SER A 7 -7.88 2.69 -12.35
CA SER A 7 -9.20 2.04 -12.37
C SER A 7 -9.13 0.62 -11.80
N SER A 8 -7.93 0.05 -11.68
CA SER A 8 -7.68 -1.29 -11.19
C SER A 8 -6.31 -1.42 -10.51
N LEU A 9 -6.16 -2.49 -9.72
CA LEU A 9 -4.90 -2.86 -9.06
C LEU A 9 -3.74 -2.99 -10.07
N VAL A 10 -4.02 -3.51 -11.27
CA VAL A 10 -3.02 -3.69 -12.34
C VAL A 10 -2.50 -2.36 -12.85
N GLU A 11 -3.38 -1.39 -13.10
CA GLU A 11 -3.00 -0.03 -13.52
C GLU A 11 -2.24 0.72 -12.42
N MET A 12 -2.59 0.47 -11.15
CA MET A 12 -1.87 1.05 -10.01
C MET A 12 -0.45 0.48 -9.89
N GLN A 13 -0.26 -0.83 -10.02
CA GLN A 13 1.07 -1.45 -10.00
C GLN A 13 1.95 -1.01 -11.17
N GLN A 14 1.36 -0.69 -12.33
CA GLN A 14 2.08 -0.14 -13.47
C GLN A 14 2.52 1.32 -13.28
N SER A 15 1.77 2.09 -12.49
CA SER A 15 2.04 3.52 -12.24
C SER A 15 2.88 3.77 -10.98
N VAL A 16 2.84 2.87 -10.01
CA VAL A 16 3.61 2.91 -8.76
C VAL A 16 4.30 1.57 -8.60
N SER A 17 5.61 1.56 -8.88
CA SER A 17 6.42 0.35 -9.02
C SER A 17 6.51 -0.54 -7.76
N ASP A 18 6.06 -0.03 -6.61
CA ASP A 18 6.30 -0.61 -5.29
C ASP A 18 5.00 -0.80 -4.48
N VAL A 19 3.91 -1.15 -5.16
CA VAL A 19 2.63 -1.51 -4.52
C VAL A 19 2.50 -3.00 -4.32
N GLU A 20 2.25 -3.39 -3.07
CA GLU A 20 1.94 -4.78 -2.71
C GLU A 20 0.54 -4.89 -2.10
N TYR A 21 -0.22 -5.90 -2.54
CA TYR A 21 -1.50 -6.26 -1.91
C TYR A 21 -1.28 -7.23 -0.74
N MET A 22 -1.67 -6.82 0.46
CA MET A 22 -1.52 -7.57 1.69
C MET A 22 -2.66 -8.58 1.89
N LYS A 23 -2.52 -9.76 1.29
CA LYS A 23 -3.49 -10.86 1.44
C LYS A 23 -3.73 -11.18 2.92
N GLY A 24 -5.00 -11.19 3.34
CA GLY A 24 -5.43 -11.41 4.74
C GLY A 24 -5.75 -10.14 5.54
N PHE A 25 -5.36 -8.96 5.06
CA PHE A 25 -5.73 -7.67 5.68
C PHE A 25 -6.64 -6.80 4.81
N ASP A 26 -6.87 -7.18 3.54
CA ASP A 26 -7.60 -6.40 2.53
C ASP A 26 -7.05 -4.96 2.42
N ARG A 27 -5.72 -4.86 2.34
CA ARG A 27 -4.97 -3.59 2.35
C ARG A 27 -3.87 -3.60 1.31
N TYR A 28 -3.43 -2.41 0.96
CA TYR A 28 -2.34 -2.12 0.06
C TYR A 28 -1.20 -1.49 0.84
N CYS A 29 0.01 -1.89 0.51
CA CYS A 29 1.24 -1.42 1.09
C CYS A 29 2.01 -0.65 0.02
N PHE A 30 2.36 0.60 0.30
CA PHE A 30 3.14 1.46 -0.59
C PHE A 30 4.48 1.78 0.07
N ASN A 31 5.57 1.58 -0.66
CA ASN A 31 6.88 2.10 -0.25
C ASN A 31 6.90 3.61 -0.47
N ILE A 32 7.28 4.37 0.56
CA ILE A 32 7.42 5.83 0.47
C ILE A 32 8.76 6.28 1.05
N LYS A 33 9.19 7.50 0.68
CA LYS A 33 10.43 8.13 1.16
C LYS A 33 11.64 7.20 1.04
N GLY A 34 11.97 6.80 -0.19
CA GLY A 34 13.15 5.97 -0.46
C GLY A 34 13.10 4.57 0.20
N ASN A 35 11.90 4.01 0.37
CA ASN A 35 11.65 2.69 0.96
C ASN A 35 11.77 2.61 2.50
N ASP A 36 12.00 3.72 3.20
CA ASP A 36 12.14 3.75 4.66
C ASP A 36 10.80 3.54 5.41
N TYR A 37 9.69 3.87 4.75
CA TYR A 37 8.35 3.82 5.33
C TYR A 37 7.39 3.01 4.46
N ARG A 38 6.30 2.57 5.10
CA ARG A 38 5.14 1.91 4.50
C ARG A 38 3.90 2.72 4.77
N LEU A 39 3.22 3.14 3.71
CA LEU A 39 1.86 3.63 3.78
C LEU A 39 0.92 2.45 3.60
N ILE A 40 0.07 2.20 4.59
CA ILE A 40 -0.95 1.16 4.52
C ILE A 40 -2.28 1.81 4.22
N ALA A 41 -2.92 1.41 3.13
CA ALA A 41 -4.20 1.95 2.73
C ALA A 41 -5.20 0.85 2.37
N ARG A 42 -6.49 1.13 2.57
CA ARG A 42 -7.58 0.37 1.99
C ARG A 42 -8.19 1.17 0.85
N ILE A 43 -8.37 0.53 -0.30
CA ILE A 43 -8.85 1.21 -1.51
C ILE A 43 -10.19 0.60 -1.91
N THR A 44 -11.20 1.46 -1.95
CA THR A 44 -12.47 1.17 -2.62
C THR A 44 -12.43 1.85 -3.99
N TRP A 45 -12.13 1.07 -5.03
CA TRP A 45 -11.89 1.57 -6.38
C TRP A 45 -13.05 2.43 -6.90
N GLY A 46 -12.73 3.61 -7.44
CA GLY A 46 -13.72 4.57 -7.94
C GLY A 46 -14.48 5.35 -6.87
N ILE A 47 -14.22 5.11 -5.58
CA ILE A 47 -14.93 5.76 -4.47
C ILE A 47 -13.95 6.49 -3.56
N THR A 48 -13.15 5.76 -2.78
CA THR A 48 -12.36 6.34 -1.68
C THR A 48 -11.07 5.57 -1.42
N VAL A 49 -10.03 6.30 -1.05
CA VAL A 49 -8.79 5.75 -0.48
C VAL A 49 -8.74 6.09 1.01
N PHE A 50 -8.64 5.07 1.85
CA PHE A 50 -8.49 5.22 3.30
C PHE A 50 -7.05 4.97 3.69
N VAL A 51 -6.35 6.01 4.13
CA VAL A 51 -5.04 5.86 4.78
C VAL A 51 -5.26 5.29 6.18
N ILE A 52 -4.76 4.09 6.41
CA ILE A 52 -4.93 3.42 7.69
C ILE A 52 -3.82 3.80 8.65
N GLU A 53 -2.57 3.76 8.19
CA GLU A 53 -1.40 4.10 8.99
C GLU A 53 -0.16 4.30 8.11
N ILE A 54 0.83 4.99 8.67
CA ILE A 54 2.18 5.11 8.14
C ILE A 54 3.13 4.52 9.17
N LEU A 55 3.98 3.60 8.74
CA LEU A 55 4.92 2.87 9.59
C LEU A 55 6.32 2.98 9.03
N THR A 56 7.34 2.90 9.90
CA THR A 56 8.69 2.56 9.47
C THR A 56 8.72 1.13 8.91
N HIS A 57 9.73 0.81 8.10
CA HIS A 57 9.94 -0.55 7.61
C HIS A 57 10.02 -1.59 8.77
N ALA A 58 10.66 -1.23 9.87
CA ALA A 58 10.82 -2.09 11.04
C ALA A 58 9.47 -2.38 11.72
N GLU A 59 8.66 -1.34 11.97
CA GLU A 59 7.33 -1.48 12.57
C GLU A 59 6.39 -2.29 11.68
N TYR A 60 6.42 -2.05 10.36
CA TYR A 60 5.68 -2.86 9.38
C TYR A 60 6.05 -4.34 9.51
N THR A 61 7.34 -4.64 9.55
CA THR A 61 7.85 -6.03 9.66
C THR A 61 7.34 -6.70 10.94
N VAL A 62 7.42 -6.01 12.07
CA VAL A 62 6.94 -6.54 13.36
C VAL A 62 5.42 -6.78 13.31
N LYS A 63 4.65 -5.81 12.82
CA LYS A 63 3.19 -5.84 12.87
C LYS A 63 2.56 -6.81 11.88
N TYR A 64 3.05 -6.86 10.65
CA TYR A 64 2.37 -7.52 9.54
C TYR A 64 3.06 -8.78 9.03
N VAL A 65 4.38 -8.87 9.18
CA VAL A 65 5.16 -10.01 8.71
C VAL A 65 5.37 -11.02 9.83
N ARG A 66 5.82 -10.58 11.01
CA ARG A 66 6.12 -11.48 12.13
C ARG A 66 4.87 -12.04 12.83
N ARG A 67 3.77 -11.28 12.87
CA ARG A 67 2.48 -11.77 13.44
C ARG A 67 1.76 -12.82 12.59
N LYS A 68 2.24 -13.09 11.37
CA LYS A 68 1.68 -14.13 10.47
C LYS A 68 2.31 -15.51 10.67
N LYS A 69 3.28 -15.67 11.58
CA LYS A 69 3.87 -16.97 11.95
C LYS A 69 3.25 -17.51 13.22
#